data_AF-A9WIW5-F1
#
_entry.id   AF-A9WIW5-F1
#
_cell.length_a   1.000
_cell.length_b   1.000
_cell.length_c   1.000
_cell.angle_alpha   90.00
_cell.angle_beta   90.00
_cell.angle_gamma   90.00
#
_symmetry.space_group_name_H-M   'P 1'
#
loop_
_entity.id
_entity.type
_entity.pdbx_description
1 polymer ?
#
loop_
_entity_poly.entity_id
_entity_poly.type
_entity_poly.pdbx_seq_one_letter_code
_entity_poly.pdbx_strand_id
1 'polypeptide(L)'
;MESYQNEVFAPIDVDHVLERVAGGNETEVYRSDDYRFVVKLKGDLSSCDVGAMLREARQMKSAAQRFAGCLGSDHTIPTYFVLSRDQAGFVHILAIQPYLQHARVLAAVDWRRIPADHCHRIGYDLRRIIFRAIGCLLSTGHLPDLYGRVSSSPAERQRRKQLRYLPERIWSFLVKRTILQSQNLMLTGENPPRLILIDYDEVRRHTLYRMIYFLARLVLFARDLIVIWWQLERKPEGVGGSRAAKQ
;
A
#
# COMPACT_ATOMS: atom_id res chain seq x y z
N MET A 1 20.31 0.83 -16.76
CA MET A 1 19.86 1.45 -15.49
C MET A 1 19.81 2.94 -15.76
N GLU A 2 18.63 3.52 -15.92
CA GLU A 2 18.48 4.97 -16.16
C GLU A 2 18.62 5.71 -14.84
N SER A 3 19.70 6.49 -14.70
CA SER A 3 19.92 7.39 -13.57
C SER A 3 19.00 8.60 -13.73
N TYR A 4 17.97 8.71 -12.89
CA TYR A 4 17.01 9.81 -12.95
C TYR A 4 17.55 11.01 -12.15
N GLN A 5 18.38 11.84 -12.78
CA GLN A 5 18.88 13.08 -12.19
C GLN A 5 17.78 14.15 -12.27
N ASN A 6 17.04 14.31 -11.19
CA ASN A 6 16.13 15.43 -10.99
C ASN A 6 16.48 16.08 -9.63
N GLU A 7 16.79 17.38 -9.65
CA GLU A 7 17.11 18.18 -8.45
C GLU A 7 16.03 18.12 -7.38
N VAL A 8 14.82 17.64 -7.73
CA VAL A 8 13.79 17.32 -6.75
C VAL A 8 14.31 16.45 -5.61
N PHE A 9 15.32 15.59 -5.81
CA PHE A 9 15.88 14.76 -4.73
C PHE A 9 17.04 15.39 -3.96
N ALA A 10 17.55 16.55 -4.38
CA ALA A 10 18.68 17.25 -3.76
C ALA A 10 18.58 17.43 -2.23
N PRO A 11 17.39 17.65 -1.63
CA PRO A 11 17.29 17.80 -0.17
C PRO A 11 17.46 16.50 0.63
N ILE A 12 17.42 15.34 -0.03
CA ILE A 12 17.37 14.02 0.63
C ILE A 12 18.62 13.20 0.31
N ASP A 13 19.20 13.42 -0.87
CA ASP A 13 20.31 12.64 -1.38
C ASP A 13 21.30 13.57 -2.10
N VAL A 14 22.43 13.83 -1.45
CA VAL A 14 23.39 14.89 -1.85
C VAL A 14 24.20 14.45 -3.08
N ASP A 15 24.34 13.15 -3.27
CA ASP A 15 25.00 12.46 -4.38
C ASP A 15 24.04 12.07 -5.51
N HIS A 16 22.73 12.30 -5.32
CA HIS A 16 21.68 12.14 -6.33
C HIS A 16 21.53 10.72 -6.91
N VAL A 17 21.88 9.67 -6.16
CA VAL A 17 21.83 8.28 -6.61
C VAL A 17 20.61 7.57 -6.01
N LEU A 18 19.42 7.99 -6.45
CA LEU A 18 18.20 7.24 -6.17
C LEU A 18 17.86 6.29 -7.32
N GLU A 19 17.71 5.01 -6.99
CA GLU A 19 17.35 3.97 -7.96
C GLU A 19 15.83 3.85 -8.07
N ARG A 20 15.31 3.96 -9.30
CA ARG A 20 13.88 3.74 -9.55
C ARG A 20 13.53 2.26 -9.35
N VAL A 21 12.65 1.97 -8.38
CA VAL A 21 12.25 0.60 -8.01
C VAL A 21 10.84 0.24 -8.43
N ALA A 22 9.95 1.23 -8.55
CA ALA A 22 8.61 1.06 -9.07
C ALA A 22 8.09 2.39 -9.61
N GLY A 23 7.07 2.33 -10.44
CA GLY A 23 6.41 3.56 -10.88
C GLY A 23 5.18 3.29 -11.71
N GLY A 24 4.36 4.31 -11.79
CA GLY A 24 3.11 4.33 -12.52
C GLY A 24 2.57 5.76 -12.53
N ASN A 25 1.45 5.94 -13.21
CA ASN A 25 1.01 7.28 -13.62
C ASN A 25 0.75 8.32 -12.53
N GLU A 26 0.60 7.91 -11.27
CA GLU A 26 0.30 8.82 -10.15
C GLU A 26 1.45 8.89 -9.13
N THR A 27 2.39 7.95 -9.13
CA THR A 27 3.48 7.89 -8.15
C THR A 27 4.67 7.13 -8.70
N GLU A 28 5.83 7.79 -8.68
CA GLU A 28 7.13 7.19 -8.94
C GLU A 28 7.79 6.83 -7.60
N VAL A 29 8.43 5.67 -7.52
CA VAL A 29 9.05 5.17 -6.29
C VAL A 29 10.53 4.90 -6.55
N TYR A 30 11.35 5.55 -5.74
CA TYR A 30 12.79 5.44 -5.76
C TYR A 30 13.29 4.86 -4.44
N ARG A 31 14.47 4.25 -4.45
CA ARG A 31 15.15 3.69 -3.28
C ARG A 31 16.53 4.31 -3.18
N SER A 32 16.99 4.60 -1.97
CA SER A 32 18.39 4.95 -1.75
C SER A 32 19.33 3.79 -2.09
N ASP A 33 20.51 4.11 -2.57
CA ASP A 33 21.58 3.16 -2.90
C ASP A 33 22.08 2.38 -1.66
N ASP A 34 22.04 3.01 -0.48
CA ASP A 34 22.34 2.41 0.82
C ASP A 34 21.20 1.56 1.40
N TYR A 35 20.10 1.41 0.66
CA TYR A 35 18.92 0.61 1.04
C TYR A 35 18.26 1.04 2.36
N ARG A 36 18.42 2.28 2.83
CA ARG A 36 17.79 2.75 4.07
C ARG A 36 16.37 3.27 3.88
N PHE A 37 16.06 3.91 2.76
CA PHE A 37 14.75 4.53 2.55
C PHE A 37 14.24 4.41 1.12
N VAL A 38 12.94 4.63 0.97
CA VAL A 38 12.25 4.84 -0.31
C VAL A 38 11.65 6.23 -0.35
N VAL A 39 11.69 6.83 -1.53
CA VAL A 39 11.11 8.12 -1.82
C VAL A 39 10.00 7.93 -2.83
N LYS A 40 8.78 8.33 -2.47
CA LYS A 40 7.62 8.35 -3.36
C LYS A 40 7.38 9.77 -3.84
N LEU A 41 7.48 9.98 -5.14
CA LEU A 41 7.16 11.22 -5.83
C LEU A 41 5.75 11.11 -6.41
N LYS A 42 4.80 11.93 -5.95
CA LYS A 42 3.44 11.94 -6.50
C LYS A 42 3.36 12.84 -7.74
N GLY A 43 3.37 12.24 -8.92
CA GLY A 43 3.56 12.92 -10.21
C GLY A 43 2.50 13.97 -10.58
N ASP A 44 1.29 13.88 -10.05
CA ASP A 44 0.20 14.81 -10.38
C ASP A 44 0.07 16.00 -9.40
N LEU A 45 0.89 16.05 -8.35
CA LEU A 45 0.74 17.02 -7.26
C LEU A 45 1.69 18.21 -7.35
N SER A 46 2.45 18.41 -8.43
CA SER A 46 3.40 19.53 -8.50
C SER A 46 2.69 20.89 -8.69
N SER A 47 3.16 21.94 -8.01
CA SER A 47 2.65 23.30 -8.18
C SER A 47 3.71 24.35 -7.90
N CYS A 48 3.63 25.50 -8.56
CA CYS A 48 4.45 26.67 -8.21
C CYS A 48 3.98 27.37 -6.91
N ASP A 49 2.76 27.08 -6.43
CA ASP A 49 2.24 27.60 -5.16
C ASP A 49 2.74 26.77 -3.98
N VAL A 50 3.81 27.23 -3.35
CA VAL A 50 4.40 26.65 -2.13
C VAL A 50 3.35 26.50 -1.01
N GLY A 51 2.44 27.46 -0.86
CA GLY A 51 1.42 27.46 0.17
C GLY A 51 0.39 26.35 -0.05
N ALA A 52 -0.03 26.13 -1.31
CA ALA A 52 -0.86 24.99 -1.68
C ALA A 52 -0.16 23.66 -1.41
N MET A 53 1.11 23.55 -1.80
CA MET A 53 1.91 22.34 -1.58
C MET A 53 2.12 22.02 -0.10
N LEU A 54 2.30 23.04 0.72
CA LEU A 54 2.40 22.87 2.18
C LEU A 54 1.08 22.42 2.80
N ARG A 55 -0.06 22.96 2.36
CA ARG A 55 -1.39 22.50 2.80
C ARG A 55 -1.61 21.03 2.42
N GLU A 56 -1.27 20.68 1.20
CA GLU A 56 -1.38 19.32 0.67
C GLU A 56 -0.48 18.33 1.44
N ALA A 57 0.79 18.66 1.66
CA ALA A 57 1.70 17.84 2.47
C ALA A 57 1.20 17.65 3.92
N ARG A 58 0.64 18.70 4.53
CA ARG A 58 0.04 18.63 5.87
C ARG A 58 -1.19 17.71 5.89
N GLN A 59 -2.02 17.73 4.86
CA GLN A 59 -3.15 16.80 4.73
C GLN A 59 -2.67 15.35 4.61
N MET A 60 -1.67 15.09 3.75
CA MET A 60 -1.06 13.75 3.63
C MET A 60 -0.45 13.27 4.95
N LYS A 61 0.26 14.15 5.66
CA LYS A 61 0.81 13.85 6.99
C LYS A 61 -0.29 13.50 8.00
N SER A 62 -1.38 14.28 8.03
CA SER A 62 -2.51 14.03 8.91
C SER A 62 -3.19 12.69 8.61
N ALA A 63 -3.36 12.34 7.33
CA ALA A 63 -3.88 11.05 6.90
C ALA A 63 -2.98 9.89 7.36
N ALA A 64 -1.67 9.98 7.10
CA ALA A 64 -0.70 8.96 7.52
C ALA A 64 -0.70 8.77 9.04
N GLN A 65 -0.68 9.86 9.82
CA GLN A 65 -0.74 9.81 11.27
C GLN A 65 -2.03 9.19 11.79
N ARG A 66 -3.17 9.53 11.19
CA ARG A 66 -4.47 8.94 11.54
C ARG A 66 -4.49 7.44 11.32
N PHE A 67 -4.09 6.99 10.13
CA PHE A 67 -4.07 5.57 9.81
C PHE A 67 -3.04 4.80 10.64
N ALA A 68 -1.88 5.40 10.93
CA ALA A 68 -0.91 4.84 11.88
C ALA A 68 -1.51 4.71 13.29
N GLY A 69 -2.22 5.72 13.79
CA GLY A 69 -2.90 5.67 15.08
C GLY A 69 -3.98 4.59 15.16
N CYS A 70 -4.76 4.42 14.09
CA CYS A 70 -5.81 3.39 14.02
C CYS A 70 -5.25 1.96 13.89
N LEU A 71 -4.31 1.75 12.97
CA LEU A 71 -3.81 0.43 12.62
C LEU A 71 -2.70 -0.05 13.57
N GLY A 72 -2.02 0.89 14.24
CA GLY A 72 -0.92 0.64 15.16
C GLY A 72 0.43 0.46 14.47
N SER A 73 1.51 0.75 15.20
CA SER A 73 2.91 0.69 14.73
C SER A 73 3.33 -0.66 14.18
N ASP A 74 2.68 -1.75 14.61
CA ASP A 74 2.98 -3.10 14.13
C ASP A 74 2.65 -3.26 12.64
N HIS A 75 1.67 -2.50 12.14
CA HIS A 75 1.07 -2.66 10.81
C HIS A 75 1.22 -1.43 9.91
N THR A 76 2.00 -0.44 10.34
CA THR A 76 2.22 0.81 9.60
C THR A 76 3.70 1.13 9.51
N ILE A 77 4.05 1.88 8.48
CA ILE A 77 5.39 2.37 8.20
C ILE A 77 5.45 3.88 8.48
N PRO A 78 6.46 4.36 9.23
CA PRO A 78 6.63 5.79 9.42
C PRO A 78 6.82 6.47 8.06
N THR A 79 6.12 7.58 7.86
CA THR A 79 6.16 8.35 6.62
C THR A 79 6.46 9.81 6.92
N TYR A 80 7.51 10.33 6.32
CA TYR A 80 7.93 11.71 6.41
C TYR A 80 7.63 12.42 5.08
N PHE A 81 7.39 13.73 5.14
CA PHE A 81 7.04 14.52 3.97
C PHE A 81 8.02 15.67 3.84
N VAL A 82 8.64 15.79 2.67
CA VAL A 82 9.55 16.88 2.31
C VAL A 82 8.98 17.60 1.09
N LEU A 83 9.04 18.93 1.11
CA LEU A 83 8.79 19.74 -0.08
C LEU A 83 10.12 20.00 -0.76
N SER A 84 10.17 19.72 -2.06
CA SER A 84 11.35 20.00 -2.87
C SER A 84 10.97 20.74 -4.14
N ARG A 85 11.86 21.59 -4.63
CA ARG A 85 11.64 22.37 -5.84
C ARG A 85 12.50 21.79 -6.96
N ASP A 86 11.93 21.64 -8.15
CA ASP A 86 12.70 21.26 -9.34
C ASP A 86 13.30 22.49 -10.06
N GLN A 87 14.09 22.24 -11.10
CA GLN A 87 14.72 23.29 -11.92
C GLN A 87 13.71 24.21 -12.62
N ALA A 88 12.50 23.72 -12.89
CA ALA A 88 11.42 24.50 -13.50
C ALA A 88 10.64 25.35 -12.48
N GLY A 89 11.01 25.28 -11.20
CA GLY A 89 10.39 26.06 -10.12
C GLY A 89 9.14 25.41 -9.53
N PHE A 90 8.76 24.21 -9.97
CA PHE A 90 7.63 23.49 -9.40
C PHE A 90 8.03 22.85 -8.07
N VAL A 91 7.11 22.94 -7.11
CA VAL A 91 7.26 22.31 -5.80
C VAL A 91 6.54 20.96 -5.81
N HIS A 92 7.26 19.94 -5.37
CA HIS A 92 6.85 18.54 -5.29
C HIS A 92 6.78 18.10 -3.83
N ILE A 93 5.90 17.13 -3.55
CA ILE A 93 5.85 16.43 -2.26
C ILE A 93 6.55 15.09 -2.40
N LEU A 94 7.55 14.89 -1.54
CA LEU A 94 8.29 13.65 -1.42
C LEU A 94 7.85 12.95 -0.14
N ALA A 95 7.29 11.74 -0.27
CA ALA A 95 7.00 10.89 0.88
C ALA A 95 8.15 9.91 1.10
N ILE A 96 8.83 10.02 2.24
CA ILE A 96 9.99 9.22 2.61
C ILE A 96 9.57 8.17 3.62
N GLN A 97 9.90 6.92 3.35
CA GLN A 97 9.60 5.78 4.22
C GLN A 97 10.86 4.92 4.38
N PRO A 98 11.05 4.21 5.51
CA PRO A 98 12.07 3.17 5.59
C PRO A 98 11.95 2.17 4.44
N TYR A 99 13.08 1.70 3.93
CA TYR A 99 13.06 0.61 2.97
C TYR A 99 12.86 -0.71 3.69
N LEU A 100 11.79 -1.43 3.34
CA LEU A 100 11.51 -2.74 3.90
C LEU A 100 12.27 -3.81 3.10
N GLN A 101 13.50 -4.09 3.50
CA GLN A 101 14.34 -5.07 2.82
C GLN A 101 13.64 -6.44 2.79
N HIS A 102 13.67 -7.10 1.63
CA HIS A 102 13.03 -8.40 1.37
C HIS A 102 11.51 -8.46 1.55
N ALA A 103 10.84 -7.34 1.79
CA ALA A 103 9.39 -7.31 1.86
C ALA A 103 8.75 -7.51 0.48
N ARG A 104 7.58 -8.15 0.45
CA ARG A 104 6.83 -8.43 -0.78
C ARG A 104 5.40 -7.95 -0.63
N VAL A 105 4.86 -7.29 -1.65
CA VAL A 105 3.42 -7.02 -1.71
C VAL A 105 2.65 -8.34 -1.67
N LEU A 106 1.50 -8.38 -1.00
CA LEU A 106 0.73 -9.62 -0.84
C LEU A 106 0.35 -10.27 -2.17
N ALA A 107 0.09 -9.46 -3.20
CA ALA A 107 -0.15 -9.93 -4.56
C ALA A 107 1.01 -10.74 -5.18
N ALA A 108 2.25 -10.56 -4.69
CA ALA A 108 3.44 -11.27 -5.15
C ALA A 108 3.81 -12.45 -4.24
N VAL A 109 3.04 -12.72 -3.19
CA VAL A 109 3.29 -13.83 -2.26
C VAL A 109 2.73 -15.12 -2.84
N ASP A 110 3.59 -16.14 -2.97
CA ASP A 110 3.15 -17.51 -3.24
C ASP A 110 2.69 -18.14 -1.92
N TRP A 111 1.40 -18.01 -1.64
CA TRP A 111 0.75 -18.51 -0.42
C TRP A 111 0.90 -20.02 -0.23
N ARG A 112 1.23 -20.80 -1.27
CA ARG A 112 1.46 -22.25 -1.14
C ARG A 112 2.81 -22.58 -0.50
N ARG A 113 3.79 -21.67 -0.62
CA ARG A 113 5.14 -21.83 -0.06
C ARG A 113 5.29 -21.33 1.37
N ILE A 114 4.28 -20.65 1.89
CA ILE A 114 4.30 -20.15 3.26
C ILE A 114 3.96 -21.30 4.23
N PRO A 115 4.81 -21.55 5.26
CA PRO A 115 4.55 -22.51 6.32
C PRO A 115 3.19 -22.31 7.01
N ALA A 116 2.60 -23.40 7.52
CA ALA A 116 1.25 -23.35 8.09
C ALA A 116 1.16 -22.45 9.33
N ASP A 117 2.12 -22.56 10.24
CA ASP A 117 2.28 -21.70 11.43
C ASP A 117 2.35 -20.21 11.06
N HIS A 118 3.13 -19.87 10.03
CA HIS A 118 3.19 -18.51 9.50
C HIS A 118 1.85 -18.09 8.87
N CYS A 119 1.17 -18.98 8.14
CA CYS A 119 -0.16 -18.69 7.58
C CYS A 119 -1.19 -18.33 8.65
N HIS A 120 -1.26 -19.08 9.74
CA HIS A 120 -2.19 -18.78 10.85
C HIS A 120 -1.91 -17.41 11.47
N ARG A 121 -0.64 -17.08 11.70
CA ARG A 121 -0.25 -15.77 12.24
C ARG A 121 -0.58 -14.62 11.28
N ILE A 122 -0.25 -14.78 10.01
CA ILE A 122 -0.59 -13.80 8.96
C ILE A 122 -2.12 -13.63 8.87
N GLY A 123 -2.89 -14.71 9.00
CA GLY A 123 -4.35 -14.66 9.03
C GLY A 123 -4.88 -13.85 10.21
N TYR A 124 -4.36 -14.10 11.41
CA TYR A 124 -4.68 -13.30 12.60
C TYR A 124 -4.37 -11.81 12.41
N ASP A 125 -3.19 -11.48 11.90
CA ASP A 125 -2.78 -10.08 11.68
C ASP A 125 -3.65 -9.41 10.61
N LEU A 126 -4.01 -10.10 9.51
CA LEU A 126 -4.93 -9.56 8.51
C LEU A 126 -6.31 -9.26 9.10
N ARG A 127 -6.87 -10.17 9.92
CA ARG A 127 -8.14 -9.91 10.61
C ARG A 127 -8.03 -8.72 11.53
N ARG A 128 -6.95 -8.62 12.30
CA ARG A 128 -6.68 -7.48 13.20
C ARG A 128 -6.61 -6.16 12.42
N ILE A 129 -5.91 -6.14 11.28
CA ILE A 129 -5.85 -4.98 10.38
C ILE A 129 -7.24 -4.60 9.88
N ILE A 130 -8.05 -5.57 9.41
CA ILE A 130 -9.42 -5.32 8.95
C ILE A 130 -10.27 -4.71 10.06
N PHE A 131 -10.27 -5.31 11.27
CA PHE A 131 -11.05 -4.79 12.39
C PHE A 131 -10.58 -3.40 12.83
N ARG A 132 -9.28 -3.14 12.83
CA ARG A 132 -8.73 -1.80 13.11
C ARG A 132 -9.10 -0.78 12.04
N ALA A 133 -9.14 -1.18 10.77
CA ALA A 133 -9.59 -0.31 9.67
C ALA A 133 -11.08 0.05 9.84
N ILE A 134 -11.93 -0.91 10.20
CA ILE A 134 -13.35 -0.67 10.52
C ILE A 134 -13.46 0.26 11.73
N GLY A 135 -12.70 0.02 12.80
CA GLY A 135 -12.64 0.89 13.96
C GLY A 135 -12.19 2.32 13.61
N CYS A 136 -11.26 2.46 12.67
CA CYS A 136 -10.84 3.77 12.15
C CYS A 136 -11.97 4.51 11.43
N LEU A 137 -12.75 3.79 10.62
CA LEU A 137 -13.92 4.36 9.94
C LEU A 137 -14.96 4.84 10.96
N LEU A 138 -15.24 4.05 11.99
CA LEU A 138 -16.21 4.40 13.03
C LEU A 138 -15.75 5.59 13.89
N SER A 139 -14.46 5.65 14.24
CA SER A 139 -13.92 6.69 15.12
C SER A 139 -13.60 7.99 14.41
N THR A 140 -13.16 7.94 13.15
CA THR A 140 -12.66 9.12 12.44
C THR A 140 -13.46 9.49 11.19
N GLY A 141 -14.31 8.58 10.68
CA GLY A 141 -15.01 8.73 9.39
C GLY A 141 -14.12 8.44 8.17
N HIS A 142 -12.90 7.91 8.38
CA HIS A 142 -11.91 7.65 7.34
C HIS A 142 -11.52 6.18 7.31
N LEU A 143 -11.31 5.64 6.11
CA LEU A 143 -10.99 4.24 5.90
C LEU A 143 -9.68 4.10 5.11
N PRO A 144 -8.68 3.37 5.63
CA PRO A 144 -7.44 3.12 4.90
C PRO A 144 -7.67 2.20 3.69
N ASP A 145 -7.00 2.45 2.56
CA ASP A 145 -7.06 1.55 1.40
C ASP A 145 -6.11 0.36 1.58
N LEU A 146 -6.67 -0.78 1.97
CA LEU A 146 -5.91 -2.01 2.19
C LEU A 146 -5.57 -2.78 0.91
N TYR A 147 -6.04 -2.38 -0.28
CA TYR A 147 -5.95 -3.22 -1.48
C TYR A 147 -5.02 -2.66 -2.54
N GLY A 148 -5.03 -1.34 -2.73
CA GLY A 148 -4.23 -0.69 -3.78
C GLY A 148 -4.65 -1.04 -5.21
N ARG A 149 -3.92 -0.48 -6.18
CA ARG A 149 -4.08 -0.77 -7.61
C ARG A 149 -2.74 -0.74 -8.32
N VAL A 150 -2.40 -1.82 -9.03
CA VAL A 150 -1.43 -1.72 -10.13
C VAL A 150 -2.10 -0.93 -11.25
N SER A 151 -1.46 0.12 -11.73
CA SER A 151 -1.91 0.82 -12.92
C SER A 151 -0.80 0.84 -13.95
N SER A 152 -0.95 -0.04 -14.92
CA SER A 152 0.01 -0.31 -15.98
C SER A 152 0.09 0.80 -17.03
N SER A 153 -0.91 1.69 -17.16
CA SER A 153 -0.80 2.88 -18.03
C SER A 153 -1.92 3.93 -17.81
N PRO A 154 -1.67 5.21 -18.19
CA PRO A 154 -2.70 6.26 -18.26
C PRO A 154 -3.84 5.88 -19.21
N ALA A 155 -3.50 5.30 -20.37
CA ALA A 155 -4.45 4.94 -21.41
C ALA A 155 -5.42 3.84 -20.95
N GLU A 156 -4.94 2.84 -20.20
CA GLU A 156 -5.77 1.79 -19.64
C GLU A 156 -6.71 2.34 -18.54
N ARG A 157 -6.26 3.32 -17.75
CA ARG A 157 -7.10 4.05 -16.78
C ARG A 157 -8.17 4.89 -17.47
N GLN A 158 -7.82 5.65 -18.51
CA GLN A 158 -8.75 6.47 -19.30
C GLN A 158 -9.84 5.61 -19.94
N ARG A 159 -9.44 4.47 -20.55
CA ARG A 159 -10.36 3.51 -21.16
C ARG A 159 -11.29 2.88 -20.13
N ARG A 160 -10.75 2.49 -18.96
CA ARG A 160 -11.54 1.92 -17.86
C ARG A 160 -12.40 2.94 -17.12
N LYS A 161 -12.21 4.26 -17.29
CA LYS A 161 -13.12 5.28 -16.70
C LYS A 161 -14.49 5.29 -17.40
N GLN A 162 -14.61 4.73 -18.60
CA GLN A 162 -15.87 4.69 -19.35
C GLN A 162 -16.95 3.86 -18.63
N LEU A 163 -18.19 4.37 -18.64
CA LEU A 163 -19.36 3.74 -17.99
C LEU A 163 -19.60 2.29 -18.44
N ARG A 164 -19.28 1.94 -19.69
CA ARG A 164 -19.44 0.57 -20.20
C ARG A 164 -18.59 -0.49 -19.49
N TYR A 165 -17.46 -0.10 -18.88
CA TYR A 165 -16.60 -1.02 -18.11
C TYR A 165 -16.95 -1.02 -16.61
N LEU A 166 -18.01 -0.32 -16.19
CA LEU A 166 -18.44 -0.28 -14.80
C LEU A 166 -18.77 -1.68 -14.23
N PRO A 167 -19.49 -2.57 -14.95
CA PRO A 167 -19.78 -3.92 -14.47
C PRO A 167 -18.50 -4.77 -14.30
N GLU A 168 -17.61 -4.76 -15.29
CA GLU A 168 -16.34 -5.49 -15.22
C GLU A 168 -15.42 -4.97 -14.10
N ARG A 169 -15.42 -3.64 -13.86
CA ARG A 169 -14.68 -3.05 -12.75
C ARG A 169 -15.23 -3.46 -11.41
N ILE A 170 -16.55 -3.47 -11.26
CA ILE A 170 -17.22 -3.94 -10.04
C ILE A 170 -16.92 -5.42 -9.83
N TRP A 171 -17.04 -6.26 -10.87
CA TRP A 171 -16.75 -7.69 -10.78
C TRP A 171 -15.29 -8.00 -10.45
N SER A 172 -14.35 -7.36 -11.16
CA SER A 172 -12.91 -7.50 -10.89
C SER A 172 -12.55 -7.07 -9.46
N PHE A 173 -13.18 -6.01 -8.97
CA PHE A 173 -13.00 -5.53 -7.60
C PHE A 173 -13.63 -6.47 -6.56
N LEU A 174 -14.82 -7.00 -6.83
CA LEU A 174 -15.56 -7.90 -5.94
C LEU A 174 -15.03 -9.34 -5.92
N VAL A 175 -14.38 -9.82 -6.98
CA VAL A 175 -13.99 -11.24 -7.10
C VAL A 175 -12.48 -11.44 -7.20
N LYS A 176 -11.76 -10.62 -7.98
CA LYS A 176 -10.32 -10.84 -8.24
C LYS A 176 -9.41 -10.17 -7.22
N ARG A 177 -9.91 -9.21 -6.44
CA ARG A 177 -9.11 -8.42 -5.49
C ARG A 177 -9.44 -8.79 -4.06
N THR A 178 -8.89 -9.91 -3.62
CA THR A 178 -8.89 -10.29 -2.20
C THR A 178 -7.81 -9.51 -1.45
N ILE A 179 -7.91 -9.43 -0.13
CA ILE A 179 -6.85 -8.83 0.69
C ILE A 179 -5.50 -9.54 0.51
N LEU A 180 -5.52 -10.84 0.21
CA LEU A 180 -4.33 -11.65 -0.12
C LEU A 180 -3.67 -11.27 -1.45
N GLN A 181 -4.36 -10.46 -2.27
CA GLN A 181 -3.88 -9.90 -3.53
C GLN A 181 -3.64 -8.39 -3.43
N SER A 182 -3.45 -7.89 -2.21
CA SER A 182 -3.20 -6.47 -1.96
C SER A 182 -1.84 -6.02 -2.52
N GLN A 183 -1.84 -4.80 -3.06
CA GLN A 183 -0.66 -4.04 -3.48
C GLN A 183 -0.21 -3.03 -2.42
N ASN A 184 -1.10 -2.70 -1.46
CA ASN A 184 -0.83 -1.72 -0.40
C ASN A 184 -0.35 -2.39 0.90
N LEU A 185 -0.51 -3.70 1.04
CA LEU A 185 0.03 -4.47 2.15
C LEU A 185 1.28 -5.23 1.69
N MET A 186 2.34 -5.12 2.48
CA MET A 186 3.58 -5.89 2.32
C MET A 186 3.77 -6.86 3.46
N LEU A 187 4.25 -8.06 3.14
CA LEU A 187 4.75 -9.04 4.09
C LEU A 187 6.27 -8.85 4.21
N THR A 188 6.77 -8.58 5.42
CA THR A 188 8.21 -8.41 5.68
C THR A 188 8.93 -9.76 5.66
N GLY A 189 10.24 -9.73 5.41
CA GLY A 189 11.13 -10.90 5.51
C GLY A 189 11.60 -11.21 6.93
N GLU A 190 11.11 -10.49 7.94
CA GLU A 190 11.46 -10.70 9.35
C GLU A 190 10.92 -12.06 9.86
N ASN A 191 11.50 -12.58 10.94
CA ASN A 191 10.95 -13.73 11.66
C ASN A 191 10.64 -13.31 13.11
N PRO A 192 9.36 -13.16 13.47
CA PRO A 192 8.16 -13.50 12.68
C PRO A 192 7.83 -12.46 11.59
N PRO A 193 7.19 -12.89 10.49
CA PRO A 193 6.83 -11.97 9.41
C PRO A 193 5.74 -11.01 9.86
N ARG A 194 5.82 -9.75 9.40
CA ARG A 194 4.87 -8.68 9.72
C ARG A 194 4.17 -8.19 8.48
N LEU A 195 2.94 -7.75 8.65
CA LEU A 195 2.15 -7.10 7.60
C LEU A 195 2.18 -5.60 7.78
N ILE A 196 2.61 -4.87 6.76
CA ILE A 196 2.76 -3.41 6.81
C ILE A 196 1.95 -2.76 5.68
N LEU A 197 1.09 -1.80 6.04
CA LEU A 197 0.43 -0.90 5.09
C LEU A 197 1.42 0.17 4.63
N ILE A 198 1.71 0.21 3.33
CA ILE A 198 2.73 1.09 2.74
C ILE A 198 2.17 2.36 2.10
N ASP A 199 0.84 2.46 1.93
CA ASP A 199 0.19 3.60 1.29
C ASP A 199 -0.98 4.12 2.14
N TYR A 200 -1.03 5.44 2.31
CA TYR A 200 -1.93 6.14 3.25
C TYR A 200 -2.94 7.03 2.53
N ASP A 201 -3.30 6.67 1.31
CA ASP A 201 -4.16 7.49 0.48
C ASP A 201 -5.61 7.56 0.99
N GLU A 202 -6.07 8.80 1.20
CA GLU A 202 -7.44 9.09 1.55
C GLU A 202 -8.32 9.26 0.30
N VAL A 203 -9.57 8.84 0.42
CA VAL A 203 -10.58 9.06 -0.63
C VAL A 203 -11.07 10.52 -0.60
N ARG A 204 -10.46 11.36 -1.42
CA ARG A 204 -10.78 12.79 -1.56
C ARG A 204 -11.92 13.03 -2.56
N ARG A 205 -13.11 12.49 -2.29
CA ARG A 205 -14.31 12.68 -3.11
C ARG A 205 -15.49 13.17 -2.25
N HIS A 206 -16.53 13.66 -2.91
CA HIS A 206 -17.75 14.12 -2.25
C HIS A 206 -18.40 13.02 -1.39
N THR A 207 -19.21 13.45 -0.42
CA THR A 207 -19.74 12.60 0.67
C THR A 207 -20.49 11.36 0.16
N LEU A 208 -21.34 11.50 -0.86
CA LEU A 208 -22.09 10.37 -1.42
C LEU A 208 -21.17 9.30 -2.00
N TYR A 209 -20.14 9.70 -2.76
CA TYR A 209 -19.13 8.76 -3.27
C TYR A 209 -18.39 8.07 -2.13
N ARG A 210 -17.98 8.82 -1.10
CA ARG A 210 -17.32 8.23 0.08
C ARG A 210 -18.21 7.20 0.76
N MET A 211 -19.49 7.48 0.93
CA MET A 211 -20.45 6.56 1.55
C MET A 211 -20.56 5.25 0.74
N ILE A 212 -20.80 5.34 -0.57
CA ILE A 212 -20.90 4.17 -1.45
C ILE A 212 -19.58 3.39 -1.45
N TYR A 213 -18.44 4.10 -1.54
CA TYR A 213 -17.12 3.48 -1.50
C TYR A 213 -16.86 2.75 -0.18
N PHE A 214 -17.16 3.36 0.97
CA PHE A 214 -16.98 2.74 2.27
C PHE A 214 -17.89 1.53 2.45
N LEU A 215 -19.16 1.62 2.05
CA LEU A 215 -20.08 0.49 2.08
C LEU A 215 -19.56 -0.69 1.25
N ALA A 216 -19.09 -0.42 0.03
CA ALA A 216 -18.48 -1.45 -0.82
C ALA A 216 -17.24 -2.07 -0.15
N ARG A 217 -16.40 -1.27 0.51
CA ARG A 217 -15.23 -1.77 1.25
C ARG A 217 -15.61 -2.64 2.45
N LEU A 218 -16.66 -2.31 3.18
CA LEU A 218 -17.15 -3.13 4.29
C LEU A 218 -17.63 -4.51 3.80
N VAL A 219 -18.33 -4.56 2.67
CA VAL A 219 -18.73 -5.83 2.04
C VAL A 219 -17.49 -6.65 1.64
N LEU A 220 -16.46 -6.00 1.08
CA LEU A 220 -15.21 -6.67 0.75
C LEU A 220 -14.48 -7.22 1.98
N PHE A 221 -14.47 -6.47 3.09
CA PHE A 221 -13.88 -6.94 4.34
C PHE A 221 -14.59 -8.19 4.87
N ALA A 222 -15.93 -8.22 4.85
CA ALA A 222 -16.67 -9.41 5.24
C ALA A 222 -16.30 -10.64 4.38
N ARG A 223 -16.20 -10.46 3.06
CA ARG A 223 -15.70 -11.50 2.14
C ARG A 223 -14.26 -11.92 2.49
N ASP A 224 -13.38 -10.96 2.76
CA ASP A 224 -11.97 -11.24 3.02
C ASP A 224 -11.74 -11.97 4.35
N LEU A 225 -12.57 -11.75 5.37
CA LEU A 225 -12.55 -12.57 6.58
C LEU A 225 -12.79 -14.07 6.27
N ILE A 226 -13.70 -14.37 5.34
CA ILE A 226 -13.96 -15.74 4.88
C ILE A 226 -12.75 -16.28 4.09
N VAL A 227 -12.16 -15.47 3.22
CA VAL A 227 -10.97 -15.86 2.43
C VAL A 227 -9.78 -16.15 3.34
N ILE A 228 -9.52 -15.31 4.35
CA ILE A 228 -8.45 -15.50 5.33
C ILE A 228 -8.66 -16.84 6.06
N TRP A 229 -9.87 -17.06 6.58
CA TRP A 229 -10.19 -18.29 7.28
C TRP A 229 -9.95 -19.52 6.39
N TRP A 230 -10.43 -19.48 5.14
CA TRP A 230 -10.37 -20.63 4.24
C TRP A 230 -8.96 -20.91 3.69
N GLN A 231 -8.18 -19.87 3.35
CA GLN A 231 -6.87 -20.05 2.69
C GLN A 231 -5.68 -20.08 3.65
N LEU A 232 -5.78 -19.38 4.79
CA LEU A 232 -4.67 -19.25 5.72
C LEU A 232 -4.90 -20.04 7.01
N GLU A 233 -6.10 -19.99 7.58
CA GLU A 233 -6.38 -20.58 8.90
C GLU A 233 -6.90 -22.03 8.84
N ARG A 234 -7.30 -22.52 7.66
CA ARG A 234 -7.79 -23.91 7.50
C ARG A 234 -6.73 -24.87 6.95
N LYS A 235 -5.49 -24.42 6.71
CA LYS A 235 -4.43 -25.31 6.23
C LYS A 235 -4.16 -26.41 7.28
N PRO A 236 -4.28 -27.71 6.93
CA PRO A 236 -4.01 -28.78 7.89
C PRO A 236 -2.52 -28.79 8.26
N GLU A 237 -2.23 -28.82 9.55
CA GLU A 237 -0.91 -29.06 10.13
C GLU A 237 -0.46 -30.50 9.79
N GLY A 238 0.03 -30.79 8.58
CA GLY A 238 0.22 -32.20 8.25
C GLY A 238 0.87 -32.67 6.96
N VAL A 239 1.62 -31.87 6.20
CA VAL A 239 2.39 -32.41 5.03
C VAL A 239 3.82 -31.86 4.97
N GLY A 240 4.48 -31.79 6.13
CA GLY A 240 5.89 -31.37 6.24
C GLY A 240 6.72 -32.20 7.22
N GLY A 241 6.22 -33.34 7.67
CA GLY A 241 6.92 -34.25 8.59
C GLY A 241 7.53 -35.43 7.86
N SER A 242 8.82 -35.31 7.54
CA SER A 242 9.82 -36.39 7.50
C SER A 242 9.30 -37.83 7.32
N ARG A 243 9.34 -38.35 6.08
CA ARG A 243 9.62 -39.78 5.89
C ARG A 243 11.11 -39.99 6.17
N ALA A 244 11.48 -39.96 7.45
CA ALA A 244 12.68 -40.63 7.90
C ALA A 244 12.47 -42.13 7.66
N ALA A 245 13.38 -42.71 6.89
CA ALA A 245 13.43 -44.12 6.57
C ALA A 245 13.31 -44.96 7.85
N LYS A 246 12.33 -45.86 7.88
CA LYS A 246 12.31 -47.00 8.80
C LYS A 246 13.01 -48.16 8.10
N GLN A 247 14.11 -48.57 8.74
CA GLN A 247 14.76 -49.89 8.81
C GLN A 247 14.99 -50.64 7.51
#